data_AF-A0A8T4XKT2-F1
#
_entry.id   AF-A0A8T4XKT2-F1
#
_cell.length_a   1.000
_cell.length_b   1.000
_cell.length_c   1.000
_cell.angle_alpha   90.00
_cell.angle_beta   90.00
_cell.angle_gamma   90.00
#
_symmetry.space_group_name_H-M   'P 1'
#
loop_
_entity.id
_entity.type
_entity.pdbx_description
1 polymer ?
#
loop_
_entity_poly.entity_id
_entity_poly.type
_entity_poly.pdbx_seq_one_letter_code
_entity_poly.pdbx_strand_id
1 'polypeptide(L)'
;MRNMLAMIELEMRRLRHDRTELYTRAIQPILWIAVFGPIMGNVRAIPTGGIPYTDYITPGALIQSTTFVSIFYGLTIVWERESGILKKLLTAPASRYSIVMGRAMASGIRAIFQALIVMPVALLIGVRFTPNIMHFILALLIIFISSGGFAATSILIASFMKTRERFMGIGQALTMPLFFTSNALYPITIMPWIMQYIAHFNPMSYIVDAVRSLMITGDLTNIPVDLAAILMFDAVMFTVASASFKRIIE
;
A
#
# COMPACT_ATOMS: atom_id res chain seq x y z
N MET A 1 -18.44 -14.41 10.09
CA MET A 1 -18.22 -14.58 8.63
C MET A 1 -19.23 -13.85 7.75
N ARG A 2 -20.55 -14.01 7.93
CA ARG A 2 -21.57 -13.40 7.03
C ARG A 2 -21.44 -11.87 6.89
N ASN A 3 -21.16 -11.15 7.99
CA ASN A 3 -20.96 -9.69 7.97
C ASN A 3 -19.66 -9.26 7.27
N MET A 4 -18.62 -10.10 7.31
CA MET A 4 -17.35 -9.86 6.62
C MET A 4 -17.52 -10.01 5.11
N LEU A 5 -18.22 -11.07 4.67
CA LEU A 5 -18.53 -11.30 3.26
C LEU A 5 -19.41 -10.18 2.68
N ALA A 6 -20.40 -9.70 3.45
CA ALA A 6 -21.24 -8.58 3.04
C ALA A 6 -20.43 -7.28 2.84
N MET A 7 -19.43 -7.02 3.69
CA MET A 7 -18.53 -5.87 3.51
C MET A 7 -17.64 -6.01 2.28
N ILE A 8 -17.10 -7.22 2.04
CA ILE A 8 -16.32 -7.51 0.83
C ILE A 8 -17.18 -7.30 -0.41
N GLU A 9 -18.42 -7.79 -0.41
CA GLU A 9 -19.35 -7.63 -1.53
C GLU A 9 -19.71 -6.16 -1.78
N LEU A 10 -19.97 -5.39 -0.73
CA LEU A 10 -20.23 -3.96 -0.82
C LEU A 10 -19.06 -3.22 -1.50
N GLU A 11 -17.84 -3.57 -1.12
CA GLU A 11 -16.63 -2.95 -1.66
C GLU A 11 -16.35 -3.37 -3.10
N MET A 12 -16.59 -4.64 -3.45
CA MET A 12 -16.56 -5.11 -4.84
C MET A 12 -17.58 -4.36 -5.71
N ARG A 13 -18.79 -4.08 -5.18
CA ARG A 13 -19.80 -3.29 -5.89
C ARG A 13 -19.38 -1.83 -6.05
N ARG A 14 -18.77 -1.21 -5.03
CA ARG A 14 -18.20 0.15 -5.11
C ARG A 14 -17.10 0.22 -6.18
N LEU A 15 -16.16 -0.72 -6.18
CA LEU A 15 -15.09 -0.78 -7.19
C LEU A 15 -15.61 -0.92 -8.62
N ARG A 16 -16.70 -1.67 -8.80
CA ARG A 16 -17.34 -1.83 -10.11
C ARG A 16 -17.91 -0.51 -10.63
N HIS A 17 -18.36 0.37 -9.73
CA HIS A 17 -18.97 1.66 -10.07
C HIS A 17 -17.93 2.77 -10.22
N ASP A 18 -16.93 2.85 -9.32
CA ASP A 18 -15.88 3.88 -9.30
C ASP A 18 -14.60 3.42 -10.03
N ARG A 19 -14.75 2.99 -11.29
CA ARG A 19 -13.60 2.54 -12.10
C ARG A 19 -12.61 3.68 -12.37
N THR A 20 -13.11 4.90 -12.54
CA THR A 20 -12.33 6.09 -12.86
C THR A 20 -11.30 6.42 -11.77
N GLU A 21 -11.63 6.16 -10.50
CA GLU A 21 -10.72 6.43 -9.38
C GLU A 21 -9.46 5.55 -9.45
N LEU A 22 -9.61 4.26 -9.78
CA LEU A 22 -8.48 3.34 -9.91
C LEU A 22 -7.54 3.76 -11.05
N TYR A 23 -8.10 4.07 -12.23
CA TYR A 23 -7.30 4.50 -13.38
C TYR A 23 -6.56 5.80 -13.13
N THR A 24 -7.24 6.79 -12.53
CA THR A 24 -6.62 8.09 -12.23
C THR A 24 -5.50 7.96 -11.20
N ARG A 25 -5.66 7.09 -10.19
CA ARG A 25 -4.59 6.77 -9.21
C ARG A 25 -3.41 6.00 -9.83
N ALA A 26 -3.61 5.29 -10.93
CA ALA A 26 -2.53 4.61 -11.66
C ALA A 26 -1.66 5.57 -12.49
N ILE A 27 -2.12 6.78 -12.78
CA ILE A 27 -1.34 7.76 -13.55
C ILE A 27 -0.01 8.07 -12.84
N GLN A 28 -0.05 8.34 -11.53
CA GLN A 28 1.15 8.71 -10.79
C GLN A 28 2.26 7.65 -10.78
N PRO A 29 2.02 6.36 -10.42
CA PRO A 29 3.07 5.34 -10.49
C PRO A 29 3.50 5.05 -11.92
N ILE A 30 2.60 5.16 -12.91
CA ILE A 30 2.97 5.03 -14.32
C ILE A 30 3.93 6.15 -14.72
N LEU A 31 3.73 7.39 -14.27
CA LEU A 31 4.66 8.48 -14.53
C LEU A 31 6.04 8.23 -13.88
N TRP A 32 6.07 7.68 -12.66
CA TRP A 32 7.34 7.28 -12.03
C TRP A 32 8.09 6.24 -12.88
N ILE A 33 7.40 5.25 -13.43
CA ILE A 33 8.03 4.19 -14.21
C ILE A 33 8.39 4.68 -15.62
N ALA A 34 7.46 5.35 -16.31
CA ALA A 34 7.57 5.73 -17.71
C ALA A 34 8.46 6.94 -17.95
N VAL A 35 8.45 7.91 -17.03
CA VAL A 35 9.17 9.17 -17.17
C VAL A 35 10.42 9.15 -16.31
N PHE A 36 10.25 8.97 -15.01
CA PHE A 36 11.37 9.09 -14.08
C PHE A 36 12.37 7.92 -14.22
N GLY A 37 11.87 6.70 -14.45
CA GLY A 37 12.68 5.50 -14.68
C GLY A 37 13.75 5.68 -15.78
N PRO A 38 13.35 5.94 -17.04
CA PRO A 38 14.31 6.12 -18.14
C PRO A 38 15.24 7.32 -17.94
N ILE A 39 14.74 8.45 -17.42
CA ILE A 39 15.56 9.65 -17.19
C ILE A 39 16.69 9.33 -16.22
N MET A 40 16.40 8.72 -15.07
CA MET A 40 17.42 8.34 -14.09
C MET A 40 18.33 7.22 -14.61
N GLY A 41 17.80 6.29 -15.42
CA GLY A 41 18.60 5.27 -16.10
C GLY A 41 19.66 5.85 -17.03
N ASN A 42 19.38 6.98 -17.70
CA ASN A 42 20.34 7.69 -18.55
C ASN A 42 21.39 8.46 -17.75
N VAL A 43 21.02 9.02 -16.61
CA VAL A 43 21.95 9.75 -15.72
C VAL A 43 22.96 8.79 -15.07
N ARG A 44 22.58 7.52 -14.85
CA ARG A 44 23.43 6.46 -14.25
C ARG A 44 24.05 6.83 -12.89
N ALA A 45 23.46 7.79 -12.17
CA ALA A 45 23.96 8.23 -10.88
C ALA A 45 23.67 7.27 -9.72
N ILE A 46 22.72 6.33 -9.90
CA ILE A 46 22.25 5.44 -8.83
C ILE A 46 22.82 4.03 -9.07
N PRO A 47 23.66 3.50 -8.17
CA PRO A 47 24.25 2.16 -8.31
C PRO A 47 23.22 1.09 -7.94
N THR A 48 22.45 0.64 -8.93
CA THR A 48 21.39 -0.38 -8.79
C THR A 48 21.90 -1.83 -8.86
N GLY A 49 23.21 -2.06 -8.71
CA GLY A 49 23.79 -3.41 -8.75
C GLY A 49 23.72 -4.09 -10.12
N GLY A 50 23.69 -3.33 -11.22
CA GLY A 50 23.64 -3.84 -12.59
C GLY A 50 22.23 -4.01 -13.17
N ILE A 51 21.19 -3.74 -12.39
CA ILE A 51 19.79 -3.77 -12.83
C ILE A 51 19.43 -2.44 -13.50
N PRO A 52 18.73 -2.40 -14.64
CA PRO A 52 18.20 -1.16 -15.20
C PRO A 52 17.39 -0.38 -14.17
N TYR A 53 17.57 0.95 -14.10
CA TYR A 53 16.87 1.76 -13.09
C TYR A 53 15.34 1.68 -13.23
N THR A 54 14.83 1.52 -14.45
CA THR A 54 13.41 1.26 -14.74
C THR A 54 12.89 0.01 -14.02
N ASP A 55 13.69 -1.04 -13.98
CA ASP A 55 13.33 -2.30 -13.32
C ASP A 55 13.42 -2.15 -11.80
N TYR A 56 14.42 -1.39 -11.32
CA TYR A 56 14.61 -1.10 -9.89
C TYR A 56 13.46 -0.30 -9.28
N ILE A 57 13.00 0.76 -9.96
CA ILE A 57 11.96 1.67 -9.44
C ILE A 57 10.55 1.08 -9.55
N THR A 58 10.33 0.13 -10.46
CA THR A 58 8.99 -0.40 -10.75
C THR A 58 8.29 -1.01 -9.53
N PRO A 59 8.90 -1.92 -8.75
CA PRO A 59 8.33 -2.41 -7.50
C PRO A 59 8.07 -1.26 -6.51
N GLY A 60 8.99 -0.30 -6.40
CA GLY A 60 8.85 0.85 -5.51
C GLY A 60 7.63 1.71 -5.84
N ALA A 61 7.45 2.06 -7.11
CA ALA A 61 6.29 2.83 -7.60
C ALA A 61 4.98 2.04 -7.44
N LEU A 62 5.02 0.72 -7.65
CA LEU A 62 3.88 -0.16 -7.43
C LEU A 62 3.44 -0.14 -5.96
N ILE A 63 4.37 -0.36 -5.03
CA ILE A 63 4.09 -0.38 -3.58
C ILE A 63 3.67 1.00 -3.08
N GLN A 64 4.23 2.08 -3.62
CA GLN A 64 3.77 3.43 -3.34
C GLN A 64 2.28 3.58 -3.66
N SER A 65 1.87 3.17 -4.86
CA SER A 65 0.49 3.31 -5.30
C SER A 65 -0.48 2.50 -4.44
N THR A 66 -0.16 1.23 -4.16
CA THR A 66 -1.02 0.35 -3.35
C THR A 66 -1.10 0.78 -1.89
N THR A 67 0.02 1.24 -1.32
CA THR A 67 0.08 1.80 0.04
C THR A 67 -0.76 3.07 0.14
N PHE A 68 -0.68 3.96 -0.85
CA PHE A 68 -1.45 5.20 -0.86
C PHE A 68 -2.95 4.91 -0.99
N VAL A 69 -3.35 3.96 -1.84
CA VAL A 69 -4.75 3.48 -1.92
C VAL A 69 -5.22 3.01 -0.54
N SER A 70 -4.38 2.28 0.20
CA SER A 70 -4.71 1.74 1.51
C SER A 70 -4.79 2.82 2.60
N ILE A 71 -3.86 3.76 2.62
CA ILE A 71 -3.83 4.86 3.60
C ILE A 71 -5.00 5.83 3.36
N PHE A 72 -5.42 6.07 2.13
CA PHE A 72 -6.55 6.96 1.84
C PHE A 72 -7.91 6.28 1.92
N TYR A 73 -7.98 4.96 2.10
CA TYR A 73 -9.24 4.22 2.21
C TYR A 73 -10.10 4.68 3.41
N GLY A 74 -9.47 5.10 4.51
CA GLY A 74 -10.12 5.67 5.70
C GLY A 74 -10.80 7.02 5.45
N LEU A 75 -10.54 7.69 4.33
CA LEU A 75 -11.28 8.90 3.95
C LEU A 75 -12.79 8.63 3.84
N THR A 76 -13.16 7.43 3.34
CA THR A 76 -14.55 6.99 3.30
C THR A 76 -15.15 6.87 4.70
N ILE A 77 -14.37 6.49 5.72
CA ILE A 77 -14.83 6.44 7.12
C ILE A 77 -15.15 7.84 7.63
N VAL A 78 -14.26 8.79 7.35
CA VAL A 78 -14.45 10.19 7.76
C VAL A 78 -15.69 10.76 7.06
N TRP A 79 -15.88 10.47 5.77
CA TRP A 79 -17.07 10.84 5.02
C TRP A 79 -18.36 10.22 5.59
N GLU A 80 -18.35 8.92 5.91
CA GLU A 80 -19.48 8.21 6.53
C GLU A 80 -19.82 8.79 7.91
N ARG A 81 -18.82 9.28 8.66
CA ARG A 81 -19.02 9.96 9.94
C ARG A 81 -19.68 11.32 9.76
N GLU A 82 -19.14 12.16 8.89
CA GLU A 82 -19.67 13.51 8.61
C GLU A 82 -21.11 13.46 8.08
N SER A 83 -21.41 12.48 7.22
CA SER A 83 -22.76 12.28 6.66
C SER A 83 -23.75 11.64 7.65
N GLY A 84 -23.31 11.29 8.87
CA GLY A 84 -24.14 10.62 9.88
C GLY A 84 -24.50 9.16 9.55
N ILE A 85 -24.06 8.63 8.40
CA ILE A 85 -24.27 7.23 7.99
C ILE A 85 -23.60 6.27 8.98
N LEU A 86 -22.46 6.67 9.54
CA LEU A 86 -21.72 5.86 10.51
C LEU A 86 -22.57 5.50 11.74
N LYS A 87 -23.45 6.42 12.20
CA LYS A 87 -24.38 6.14 13.31
C LYS A 87 -25.39 5.05 12.97
N LYS A 88 -25.84 4.97 11.72
CA LYS A 88 -26.72 3.89 11.21
C LYS A 88 -26.00 2.56 11.01
N LEU A 89 -24.70 2.59 10.72
CA LEU A 89 -23.89 1.38 10.62
C LEU A 89 -23.55 0.80 12.00
N LEU A 90 -23.39 1.65 13.02
CA LEU A 90 -23.15 1.25 14.41
C LEU A 90 -24.38 0.66 15.11
N THR A 91 -25.59 0.86 14.56
CA THR A 91 -26.81 0.17 15.04
C THR A 91 -26.92 -1.26 14.54
N ALA A 92 -26.09 -1.68 13.58
CA ALA A 92 -26.00 -3.08 13.18
C ALA A 92 -25.14 -3.86 14.20
N PRO A 93 -25.49 -5.11 14.56
CA PRO A 93 -24.72 -5.96 15.47
C PRO A 93 -23.45 -6.52 14.80
N ALA A 94 -22.63 -5.65 14.20
CA ALA A 94 -21.35 -6.00 13.61
C ALA A 94 -20.23 -5.82 14.63
N SER A 95 -19.47 -6.88 14.89
CA SER A 95 -18.29 -6.77 15.74
C SER A 95 -17.27 -5.81 15.11
N ARG A 96 -16.60 -5.00 15.93
CA ARG A 96 -15.61 -4.01 15.47
C ARG A 96 -14.46 -4.65 14.69
N TYR A 97 -14.04 -5.84 15.12
CA TYR A 97 -13.07 -6.67 14.41
C TYR A 97 -13.53 -7.03 12.99
N SER A 98 -14.83 -7.33 12.79
CA SER A 98 -15.35 -7.61 11.44
C SER A 98 -15.30 -6.38 10.52
N ILE A 99 -15.45 -5.17 11.08
CA ILE A 99 -15.36 -3.92 10.31
C ILE A 99 -13.90 -3.70 9.87
N VAL A 100 -12.96 -3.78 10.81
CA VAL A 100 -11.54 -3.58 10.52
C VAL A 100 -11.03 -4.62 9.52
N MET A 101 -11.36 -5.90 9.73
CA MET A 101 -10.95 -6.98 8.83
C MET A 101 -11.59 -6.86 7.44
N GLY A 102 -12.90 -6.55 7.35
CA GLY A 102 -13.58 -6.34 6.08
C GLY A 102 -12.96 -5.20 5.27
N ARG A 103 -12.60 -4.11 5.95
CA ARG A 103 -11.90 -2.96 5.36
C ARG A 103 -10.48 -3.30 4.90
N ALA A 104 -9.73 -4.07 5.68
CA ALA A 104 -8.41 -4.54 5.27
C ALA A 104 -8.48 -5.42 4.01
N MET A 105 -9.41 -6.38 3.97
CA MET A 105 -9.60 -7.24 2.79
C MET A 105 -10.02 -6.42 1.57
N ALA A 106 -10.92 -5.44 1.74
CA ALA A 106 -11.30 -4.53 0.67
C ALA A 106 -10.11 -3.71 0.15
N SER A 107 -9.27 -3.19 1.05
CA SER A 107 -8.03 -2.50 0.68
C SER A 107 -7.09 -3.39 -0.12
N GLY A 108 -6.94 -4.65 0.28
CA GLY A 108 -6.11 -5.62 -0.45
C GLY A 108 -6.61 -5.93 -1.84
N ILE A 109 -7.93 -6.08 -2.01
CA ILE A 109 -8.52 -6.25 -3.34
C ILE A 109 -8.20 -5.01 -4.21
N ARG A 110 -8.39 -3.79 -3.67
CA ARG A 110 -8.06 -2.54 -4.39
C ARG A 110 -6.58 -2.47 -4.76
N ALA A 111 -5.69 -2.87 -3.85
CA ALA A 111 -4.25 -2.91 -4.08
C ALA A 111 -3.87 -3.91 -5.19
N ILE A 112 -4.50 -5.09 -5.24
CA ILE A 112 -4.31 -6.05 -6.33
C ILE A 112 -4.75 -5.44 -7.66
N PHE A 113 -5.94 -4.84 -7.74
CA PHE A 113 -6.40 -4.20 -8.97
C PHE A 113 -5.47 -3.08 -9.42
N GLN A 114 -5.01 -2.25 -8.48
CA GLN A 114 -4.04 -1.21 -8.77
C GLN A 114 -2.75 -1.80 -9.35
N ALA A 115 -2.26 -2.89 -8.77
CA ALA A 115 -1.07 -3.56 -9.28
C ALA A 115 -1.29 -4.14 -10.68
N LEU A 116 -2.45 -4.77 -10.93
CA LEU A 116 -2.83 -5.32 -12.23
C LEU A 116 -3.00 -4.26 -13.31
N ILE A 117 -3.25 -2.99 -12.96
CA ILE A 117 -3.28 -1.88 -13.92
C ILE A 117 -1.86 -1.41 -14.25
N VAL A 118 -1.00 -1.29 -13.24
CA VAL A 118 0.35 -0.72 -13.40
C VAL A 118 1.31 -1.72 -14.06
N MET A 119 1.23 -3.01 -13.73
CA MET A 119 2.18 -4.02 -14.23
C MET A 119 2.18 -4.21 -15.75
N PRO A 120 1.03 -4.29 -16.45
CA PRO A 120 1.02 -4.35 -17.92
C PRO A 120 1.65 -3.12 -18.56
N VAL A 121 1.44 -1.93 -17.99
CA VAL A 121 2.04 -0.70 -18.48
C VAL A 121 3.56 -0.73 -18.26
N ALA A 122 4.03 -1.22 -17.12
CA ALA A 122 5.45 -1.43 -16.86
C ALA A 122 6.10 -2.40 -17.88
N LEU A 123 5.42 -3.50 -18.22
CA LEU A 123 5.86 -4.41 -19.30
C LEU A 123 5.99 -3.69 -20.65
N LEU A 124 5.02 -2.84 -21.01
CA LEU A 124 5.06 -2.06 -22.27
C LEU A 124 6.21 -1.05 -22.30
N ILE A 125 6.61 -0.51 -21.15
CA ILE A 125 7.76 0.39 -21.00
C ILE A 125 9.10 -0.37 -21.12
N GLY A 126 9.07 -1.71 -21.09
CA GLY A 126 10.25 -2.56 -21.26
C GLY A 126 10.83 -3.09 -19.95
N VAL A 127 10.08 -3.04 -18.85
CA VAL A 127 10.51 -3.60 -17.56
C VAL A 127 10.62 -5.11 -17.64
N ARG A 128 11.75 -5.65 -17.17
CA ARG A 128 12.03 -7.10 -17.22
C ARG A 128 11.61 -7.77 -15.91
N PHE A 129 10.46 -8.45 -15.94
CA PHE A 129 10.03 -9.29 -14.83
C PHE A 129 10.62 -10.69 -14.92
N THR A 130 10.90 -11.31 -13.76
CA THR A 130 11.26 -12.72 -13.68
C THR A 130 10.11 -13.57 -14.23
N PRO A 131 10.35 -14.49 -15.19
CA PRO A 131 9.30 -15.30 -15.82
C PRO A 131 8.85 -16.47 -14.93
N ASN A 132 8.44 -16.16 -13.69
CA ASN A 132 7.97 -17.16 -12.73
C ASN A 132 6.59 -16.76 -12.19
N ILE A 133 5.57 -17.55 -12.56
CA ILE A 133 4.19 -17.29 -12.16
C ILE A 133 3.99 -17.41 -10.65
N MET A 134 4.76 -18.26 -9.97
CA MET A 134 4.68 -18.39 -8.51
C MET A 134 5.19 -17.11 -7.84
N HIS A 135 6.29 -16.53 -8.33
CA HIS A 135 6.80 -15.26 -7.79
C HIS A 135 5.78 -14.13 -7.98
N PHE A 136 5.11 -14.10 -9.13
CA PHE A 136 4.06 -13.13 -9.40
C PHE A 136 2.88 -13.25 -8.43
N ILE A 137 2.40 -14.48 -8.18
CA ILE A 137 1.31 -14.73 -7.22
C ILE A 137 1.74 -14.34 -5.80
N LEU A 138 2.96 -14.69 -5.39
CA LEU A 138 3.50 -14.33 -4.08
C LEU A 138 3.65 -12.80 -3.91
N ALA A 139 4.07 -12.09 -4.95
CA ALA A 139 4.17 -10.64 -4.92
C ALA A 139 2.78 -10.00 -4.72
N LEU A 140 1.77 -10.48 -5.44
CA LEU A 140 0.38 -10.03 -5.25
C LEU A 140 -0.15 -10.35 -3.84
N LEU A 141 0.20 -11.51 -3.29
CA LEU A 141 -0.17 -11.89 -1.92
C LEU A 141 0.47 -10.96 -0.89
N ILE A 142 1.75 -10.61 -1.05
CA ILE A 142 2.44 -9.65 -0.18
C ILE A 142 1.79 -8.26 -0.26
N ILE A 143 1.50 -7.79 -1.47
CA ILE A 143 0.78 -6.53 -1.68
C ILE A 143 -0.58 -6.57 -0.95
N PHE A 144 -1.33 -7.66 -1.10
CA PHE A 144 -2.61 -7.85 -0.42
C PHE A 144 -2.47 -7.80 1.10
N ILE A 145 -1.52 -8.54 1.68
CA ILE A 145 -1.30 -8.60 3.13
C ILE A 145 -0.92 -7.21 3.65
N SER A 146 0.13 -6.60 3.07
CA SER A 146 0.64 -5.30 3.49
C SER A 146 -0.39 -4.16 3.42
N SER A 147 -1.33 -4.24 2.47
CA SER A 147 -2.43 -3.28 2.37
C SER A 147 -3.31 -3.30 3.62
N GLY A 148 -3.38 -4.43 4.32
CA GLY A 148 -4.14 -4.62 5.55
C GLY A 148 -3.59 -3.76 6.69
N GLY A 149 -2.29 -3.78 6.95
CA GLY A 149 -1.68 -2.92 7.97
C GLY A 149 -1.79 -1.44 7.64
N PHE A 150 -1.64 -1.06 6.37
CA PHE A 150 -1.87 0.33 5.95
C PHE A 150 -3.34 0.75 6.01
N ALA A 151 -4.29 -0.15 5.75
CA ALA A 151 -5.71 0.10 5.97
C ALA A 151 -6.01 0.24 7.48
N ALA A 152 -5.38 -0.56 8.34
CA ALA A 152 -5.48 -0.40 9.79
C ALA A 152 -4.90 0.95 10.25
N THR A 153 -3.76 1.36 9.68
CA THR A 153 -3.18 2.71 9.86
C THR A 153 -4.16 3.81 9.45
N SER A 154 -4.81 3.63 8.32
CA SER A 154 -5.84 4.54 7.82
C SER A 154 -7.02 4.68 8.78
N ILE A 155 -7.52 3.56 9.31
CA ILE A 155 -8.60 3.52 10.32
C ILE A 155 -8.15 4.23 11.60
N LEU A 156 -6.91 3.99 12.04
CA LEU A 156 -6.35 4.66 13.21
C LEU A 156 -6.33 6.17 13.01
N ILE A 157 -5.82 6.68 11.89
CA ILE A 157 -5.81 8.12 11.59
C ILE A 157 -7.24 8.65 11.53
N ALA A 158 -8.15 7.98 10.82
CA ALA A 158 -9.56 8.34 10.73
C ALA A 158 -10.25 8.39 12.10
N SER A 159 -9.75 7.67 13.11
CA SER A 159 -10.30 7.74 14.47
C SER A 159 -10.08 9.09 15.14
N PHE A 160 -8.96 9.75 14.87
CA PHE A 160 -8.62 11.05 15.44
C PHE A 160 -9.07 12.23 14.59
N MET A 161 -9.43 12.01 13.32
CA MET A 161 -9.77 13.07 12.38
C MET A 161 -11.26 13.37 12.36
N LYS A 162 -11.57 14.67 12.44
CA LYS A 162 -12.95 15.18 12.43
C LYS A 162 -13.41 15.64 11.05
N THR A 163 -12.48 15.98 10.16
CA THR A 163 -12.79 16.49 8.81
C THR A 163 -11.98 15.76 7.73
N ARG A 164 -12.55 15.64 6.53
CA ARG A 164 -11.86 15.08 5.35
C ARG A 164 -10.56 15.81 5.01
N GLU A 165 -10.57 17.13 5.07
CA GLU A 165 -9.41 17.97 4.74
C GLU A 165 -8.23 17.67 5.67
N ARG A 166 -8.49 17.54 6.99
CA ARG A 166 -7.44 17.21 7.96
C ARG A 166 -6.92 15.79 7.75
N PHE A 167 -7.81 14.86 7.43
CA PHE A 167 -7.41 13.50 7.08
C PHE A 167 -6.51 13.47 5.84
N MET A 168 -6.86 14.22 4.79
CA MET A 168 -6.05 14.30 3.58
C MET A 168 -4.67 14.89 3.84
N GLY A 169 -4.60 15.99 4.60
CA GLY A 169 -3.34 16.63 4.96
C GLY A 169 -2.40 15.70 5.74
N ILE A 170 -2.92 15.04 6.79
CA ILE A 170 -2.13 14.11 7.60
C ILE A 170 -1.76 12.85 6.81
N GLY A 171 -2.69 12.34 5.99
CA GLY A 171 -2.42 11.21 5.10
C GLY A 171 -1.22 11.49 4.20
N GLN A 172 -1.17 12.67 3.56
CA GLN A 172 -0.02 13.07 2.73
C GLN A 172 1.26 13.31 3.53
N ALA A 173 1.14 13.96 4.69
CA ALA A 173 2.28 14.22 5.57
C ALA A 173 2.92 12.93 6.10
N LEU A 174 2.15 11.83 6.18
CA LEU A 174 2.67 10.51 6.53
C LEU A 174 3.23 9.77 5.32
N THR A 175 2.49 9.76 4.20
CA THR A 175 2.83 8.94 3.04
C THR A 175 4.10 9.40 2.33
N MET A 176 4.34 10.71 2.24
CA MET A 176 5.51 11.25 1.56
C MET A 176 6.82 10.88 2.27
N PRO A 177 7.01 11.16 3.57
CA PRO A 177 8.20 10.71 4.29
C PRO A 177 8.38 9.19 4.25
N LEU A 178 7.29 8.43 4.41
CA LEU A 178 7.34 6.97 4.34
C LEU A 178 7.89 6.49 3.00
N PHE A 179 7.48 7.11 1.88
CA PHE A 179 7.97 6.76 0.56
C PHE A 179 9.45 7.15 0.36
N PHE A 180 9.82 8.40 0.66
CA PHE A 180 11.17 8.90 0.39
C PHE A 180 12.25 8.32 1.30
N THR A 181 11.87 7.89 2.51
CA THR A 181 12.78 7.21 3.45
C THR A 181 12.80 5.69 3.26
N SER A 182 12.11 5.17 2.24
CA SER A 182 12.16 3.75 1.88
C SER A 182 13.20 3.49 0.79
N ASN A 183 13.50 2.21 0.56
CA ASN A 183 14.36 1.76 -0.54
C ASN A 183 13.68 1.79 -1.93
N ALA A 184 12.49 2.38 -2.07
CA ALA A 184 11.71 2.39 -3.31
C ALA A 184 12.42 3.09 -4.46
N LEU A 185 13.01 4.25 -4.20
CA LEU A 185 13.66 5.09 -5.21
C LEU A 185 15.17 4.86 -5.30
N TYR A 186 15.79 4.47 -4.19
CA TYR A 186 17.24 4.42 -4.01
C TYR A 186 17.65 3.20 -3.18
N PRO A 187 18.81 2.59 -3.45
CA PRO A 187 19.39 1.61 -2.54
C PRO A 187 19.66 2.22 -1.16
N ILE A 188 19.42 1.46 -0.09
CA ILE A 188 19.66 1.95 1.29
C ILE A 188 21.14 2.34 1.48
N THR A 189 22.06 1.62 0.85
CA THR A 189 23.52 1.79 0.99
C THR A 189 24.03 3.18 0.59
N ILE A 190 23.30 3.91 -0.27
CA ILE A 190 23.70 5.26 -0.71
C ILE A 190 23.06 6.39 0.13
N MET A 191 22.15 6.06 1.03
CA MET A 191 21.49 7.06 1.87
C MET A 191 22.43 7.55 2.99
N PRO A 192 22.25 8.78 3.50
CA PRO A 192 22.92 9.22 4.73
C PRO A 192 22.59 8.30 5.90
N TRP A 193 23.52 8.17 6.87
CA TRP A 193 23.39 7.21 7.99
C TRP A 193 22.05 7.31 8.74
N ILE A 194 21.53 8.52 8.98
CA ILE A 194 20.23 8.73 9.63
C ILE A 194 19.09 8.11 8.81
N MET A 195 19.10 8.32 7.50
CA MET A 195 18.08 7.79 6.61
C MET A 195 18.18 6.27 6.49
N GLN A 196 19.38 5.68 6.55
CA GLN A 196 19.54 4.23 6.59
C GLN A 196 18.84 3.62 7.81
N TYR A 197 19.03 4.20 9.00
CA TYR A 197 18.32 3.76 10.20
C TYR A 197 16.80 3.87 10.03
N ILE A 198 16.30 4.99 9.52
CA ILE A 198 14.85 5.17 9.28
C ILE A 198 14.34 4.13 8.27
N ALA A 199 15.08 3.88 7.19
CA ALA A 199 14.72 2.90 6.17
C ALA A 199 14.62 1.48 6.74
N HIS A 200 15.47 1.11 7.69
CA HIS A 200 15.42 -0.19 8.37
C HIS A 200 14.24 -0.35 9.34
N PHE A 201 13.66 0.73 9.86
CA PHE A 201 12.42 0.68 10.66
C PHE A 201 11.16 0.88 9.81
N ASN A 202 11.31 1.28 8.55
CA ASN A 202 10.20 1.60 7.68
C ASN A 202 9.59 0.31 7.09
N PRO A 203 8.31 -0.01 7.39
CA PRO A 203 7.65 -1.21 6.87
C PRO A 203 7.57 -1.22 5.34
N MET A 204 7.53 -0.05 4.70
CA MET A 204 7.50 0.08 3.25
C MET A 204 8.78 -0.47 2.60
N SER A 205 9.94 -0.33 3.25
CA SER A 205 11.21 -0.87 2.75
C SER A 205 11.15 -2.39 2.57
N TYR A 206 10.63 -3.10 3.57
CA TYR A 206 10.51 -4.56 3.54
C TYR A 206 9.52 -5.04 2.47
N ILE A 207 8.41 -4.33 2.28
CA ILE A 207 7.42 -4.66 1.23
C ILE A 207 8.04 -4.49 -0.15
N VAL A 208 8.75 -3.38 -0.35
CA VAL A 208 9.41 -3.09 -1.62
C VAL A 208 10.53 -4.10 -1.88
N ASP A 209 11.35 -4.44 -0.89
CA ASP A 209 12.41 -5.44 -1.04
C ASP A 209 11.85 -6.82 -1.36
N ALA A 210 10.78 -7.26 -0.69
CA ALA A 210 10.16 -8.54 -0.98
C ALA A 210 9.56 -8.61 -2.39
N VAL A 211 8.84 -7.55 -2.80
CA VAL A 211 8.22 -7.50 -4.13
C VAL A 211 9.26 -7.33 -5.22
N ARG A 212 10.32 -6.54 -5.01
CA ARG A 212 11.46 -6.43 -5.93
C ARG A 212 12.17 -7.77 -6.07
N SER A 213 12.37 -8.47 -4.96
CA SER A 213 12.99 -9.78 -4.91
C SER A 213 12.24 -10.82 -5.74
N LEU A 214 10.91 -10.84 -5.61
CA LEU A 214 10.07 -11.76 -6.37
C LEU A 214 9.94 -11.37 -7.85
N MET A 215 9.75 -10.09 -8.14
CA MET A 215 9.41 -9.62 -9.48
C MET A 215 10.62 -9.38 -10.39
N ILE A 216 11.78 -9.00 -9.84
CA ILE A 216 12.93 -8.52 -10.63
C ILE A 216 14.15 -9.42 -10.46
N THR A 217 14.63 -9.60 -9.23
CA THR A 217 15.93 -10.27 -8.99
C THR A 217 15.82 -11.79 -8.93
N GLY A 218 14.69 -12.32 -8.46
CA GLY A 218 14.50 -13.74 -8.17
C GLY A 218 15.26 -14.24 -6.93
N ASP A 219 15.86 -13.34 -6.14
CA ASP A 219 16.58 -13.69 -4.92
C ASP A 219 15.60 -13.81 -3.74
N LEU A 220 15.44 -15.01 -3.19
CA LEU A 220 14.46 -15.29 -2.14
C LEU A 220 15.06 -15.28 -0.72
N THR A 221 16.34 -14.95 -0.57
CA THR A 221 17.07 -15.07 0.70
C THR A 221 16.47 -14.24 1.84
N ASN A 222 16.06 -13.00 1.56
CA ASN A 222 15.56 -12.06 2.58
C ASN A 222 14.03 -12.12 2.78
N ILE A 223 13.30 -12.84 1.93
CA ILE A 223 11.83 -12.93 1.98
C ILE A 223 11.28 -13.30 3.37
N PRO A 224 11.86 -14.25 4.14
CA PRO A 224 11.36 -14.57 5.46
C PRO A 224 11.45 -13.39 6.44
N VAL A 225 12.53 -12.60 6.36
CA VAL A 225 12.74 -11.42 7.21
C VAL A 225 11.75 -10.33 6.82
N ASP A 226 11.59 -10.10 5.52
CA ASP A 226 10.63 -9.11 5.00
C ASP A 226 9.20 -9.45 5.42
N LEU A 227 8.79 -10.71 5.26
CA LEU A 227 7.47 -11.18 5.68
C LEU A 227 7.26 -11.05 7.19
N ALA A 228 8.26 -11.37 8.01
CA ALA A 228 8.18 -11.20 9.45
C ALA A 228 7.97 -9.74 9.83
N ALA A 229 8.70 -8.81 9.19
CA ALA A 229 8.54 -7.38 9.43
C ALA A 229 7.15 -6.87 9.00
N ILE A 230 6.65 -7.31 7.85
CA ILE A 230 5.32 -6.95 7.34
C ILE A 230 4.22 -7.45 8.29
N LEU A 231 4.27 -8.72 8.66
CA LEU A 231 3.26 -9.31 9.56
C LEU A 231 3.30 -8.68 10.96
N MET A 232 4.50 -8.33 11.45
CA MET A 232 4.66 -7.62 12.71
C MET A 232 4.02 -6.23 12.64
N PHE A 233 4.29 -5.47 11.58
CA PHE A 233 3.66 -4.17 11.34
C PHE A 233 2.14 -4.29 11.28
N ASP A 234 1.63 -5.23 10.50
CA ASP A 234 0.19 -5.47 10.37
C ASP A 234 -0.43 -5.80 11.72
N ALA A 235 0.14 -6.74 12.48
CA ALA A 235 -0.36 -7.14 13.79
C ALA A 235 -0.41 -5.97 14.79
N VAL A 236 0.64 -5.15 14.83
CA VAL A 236 0.69 -3.95 15.66
C VAL A 236 -0.41 -2.98 15.24
N MET A 237 -0.52 -2.66 13.95
CA MET A 237 -1.51 -1.69 13.47
C MET A 237 -2.94 -2.17 13.62
N PHE A 238 -3.22 -3.46 13.39
CA PHE A 238 -4.54 -4.03 13.65
C PHE A 238 -4.93 -3.94 15.13
N THR A 239 -3.99 -4.20 16.03
CA THR A 239 -4.22 -4.12 17.48
C THR A 239 -4.52 -2.68 17.90
N VAL A 240 -3.67 -1.73 17.48
CA VAL A 240 -3.80 -0.31 17.83
C VAL A 240 -5.06 0.31 17.21
N ALA A 241 -5.38 -0.01 15.97
CA ALA A 241 -6.59 0.46 15.29
C ALA A 241 -7.86 -0.11 15.94
N SER A 242 -7.87 -1.40 16.30
CA SER A 242 -9.02 -2.03 16.97
C SER A 242 -9.28 -1.43 18.36
N ALA A 243 -8.22 -1.11 19.11
CA ALA A 243 -8.33 -0.43 20.39
C ALA A 243 -8.85 1.01 20.24
N SER A 244 -8.37 1.73 19.21
CA SER A 244 -8.73 3.12 18.95
C SER A 244 -10.15 3.28 18.37
N PHE A 245 -10.75 2.21 17.85
CA PHE A 245 -12.12 2.23 17.34
C PHE A 245 -13.16 2.62 18.40
N LYS A 246 -12.88 2.48 19.70
CA LYS A 246 -13.72 3.03 20.79
C LYS A 246 -13.94 4.55 20.63
N ARG A 247 -12.88 5.28 20.26
CA ARG A 247 -12.89 6.75 20.09
C ARG A 247 -13.64 7.24 18.85
N ILE A 248 -14.01 6.34 17.93
CA ILE A 248 -14.79 6.69 16.74
C ILE A 248 -16.27 6.92 17.07
N ILE A 249 -16.72 6.31 18.17
CA ILE A 249 -18.12 6.23 18.56
C ILE A 249 -18.48 7.35 19.57
N GLU A 250 -17.49 7.85 20.31
CA GLU A 250 -17.57 9.01 21.20
C GLU A 250 -17.40 10.33 20.42
#